data_AF-A0A972MXH1-F1
#
_entry.id   AF-A0A972MXH1-F1
#
_cell.length_a   1.000
_cell.length_b   1.000
_cell.length_c   1.000
_cell.angle_alpha   90.00
_cell.angle_beta   90.00
_cell.angle_gamma   90.00
#
_symmetry.space_group_name_H-M   'P 1'
#
loop_
_entity.id
_entity.type
_entity.pdbx_description
1 polymer ?
#
loop_
_entity_poly.entity_id
_entity_poly.type
_entity_poly.pdbx_seq_one_letter_code
_entity_poly.pdbx_strand_id
1 'polypeptide(L)'
;MKLLFDLFPVVLFFIAYKMYDIYTATAVIIVASIAQVLYFYMKHKRVEKMHVITLALILVLGGLTLVLQDENFIKWKPTIVNWGFALAFFGSHYIGQKPIIQRMMDQAISLPEAIWTRLSVMWIAFFILSGIVNLYVAFNYDTDTWVNFKLFGLMGMTLVFIIIQGIYISRYIEESDSEEAALLDGQAPDTEKELTSSHSSKEANSDDKTDANRDESAVPLNDSKKF
;
A
#
# COMPACT_ATOMS: atom_id res chain seq x y z
N MET A 1 -8.42 14.62 -48.62
CA MET A 1 -8.48 13.16 -48.84
C MET A 1 -7.65 12.35 -47.83
N LYS A 2 -6.46 12.81 -47.39
CA LYS A 2 -5.59 12.09 -46.44
C LYS A 2 -6.26 11.74 -45.09
N LEU A 3 -6.97 12.71 -44.51
CA LEU A 3 -7.65 12.55 -43.22
C LEU A 3 -8.72 11.43 -43.22
N LEU A 4 -9.50 11.30 -44.30
CA LEU A 4 -10.49 10.21 -44.45
C LEU A 4 -9.82 8.83 -44.51
N PHE A 5 -8.64 8.76 -45.11
CA PHE A 5 -7.88 7.53 -45.22
C PHE A 5 -7.22 7.15 -43.88
N ASP A 6 -6.76 8.14 -43.12
CA ASP A 6 -6.16 7.95 -41.80
C ASP A 6 -7.20 7.60 -40.71
N LEU A 7 -8.46 8.02 -40.89
CA LEU A 7 -9.55 7.70 -39.96
C LEU A 7 -10.13 6.29 -40.17
N PHE A 8 -9.85 5.65 -41.32
CA PHE A 8 -10.49 4.39 -41.71
C PHE A 8 -10.28 3.25 -40.70
N PRO A 9 -9.06 2.95 -40.22
CA PRO A 9 -8.86 1.91 -39.20
C PRO A 9 -9.49 2.27 -37.86
N VAL A 10 -9.48 3.56 -37.51
CA VAL A 10 -10.02 4.06 -36.25
C VAL A 10 -11.55 3.92 -36.22
N VAL A 11 -12.22 4.20 -37.33
CA VAL A 11 -13.68 4.01 -37.46
C VAL A 11 -14.03 2.54 -37.37
N LEU A 12 -13.29 1.67 -38.07
CA LEU A 12 -13.52 0.22 -38.01
C LEU A 12 -13.27 -0.35 -36.60
N PHE A 13 -12.24 0.13 -35.92
CA PHE A 13 -11.98 -0.20 -34.51
C PHE A 13 -13.19 0.15 -33.63
N PHE A 14 -13.71 1.37 -33.78
CA PHE A 14 -14.81 1.86 -32.94
C PHE A 14 -16.10 1.06 -33.16
N ILE A 15 -16.39 0.70 -34.41
CA ILE A 15 -17.54 -0.14 -34.76
C ILE A 15 -17.38 -1.54 -34.17
N ALA A 16 -16.21 -2.18 -34.38
CA ALA A 16 -15.94 -3.52 -33.86
C ALA A 16 -15.95 -3.57 -32.33
N TYR A 17 -15.43 -2.54 -31.66
CA TYR A 17 -15.45 -2.40 -30.20
C TYR A 17 -16.88 -2.29 -29.65
N LYS A 18 -17.75 -1.55 -30.35
CA LYS A 18 -19.15 -1.37 -29.92
C LYS A 18 -19.99 -2.63 -30.12
N MET A 19 -19.71 -3.41 -31.16
CA MET A 19 -20.50 -4.59 -31.51
C MET A 19 -20.03 -5.88 -30.83
N TYR A 20 -18.75 -5.95 -30.50
CA TYR A 20 -18.11 -7.14 -29.94
C TYR A 20 -17.32 -6.76 -28.69
N ASP A 21 -16.00 -6.93 -28.73
CA ASP A 21 -15.10 -6.70 -27.62
C ASP A 21 -13.80 -6.01 -28.08
N ILE A 22 -12.94 -5.71 -27.10
CA ILE A 22 -11.67 -5.04 -27.33
C ILE A 22 -10.70 -5.89 -28.18
N TYR A 23 -10.80 -7.22 -28.11
CA TYR A 23 -9.90 -8.12 -28.85
C TYR A 23 -10.26 -8.14 -30.33
N THR A 24 -11.54 -8.29 -30.65
CA THR A 24 -12.05 -8.21 -32.02
C THR A 24 -11.76 -6.84 -32.61
N ALA A 25 -11.97 -5.77 -31.85
CA ALA A 25 -11.62 -4.41 -32.27
C ALA A 25 -10.13 -4.26 -32.60
N THR A 26 -9.26 -4.82 -31.75
CA THR A 26 -7.81 -4.77 -31.93
C THR A 26 -7.36 -5.60 -33.15
N ALA A 27 -7.96 -6.76 -33.40
CA ALA A 27 -7.70 -7.52 -34.63
C ALA A 27 -8.12 -6.74 -35.88
N VAL A 28 -9.30 -6.11 -35.84
CA VAL A 28 -9.85 -5.32 -36.95
C VAL A 28 -8.96 -4.10 -37.25
N ILE A 29 -8.49 -3.37 -36.23
CA ILE A 29 -7.64 -2.19 -36.48
C ILE A 29 -6.27 -2.58 -37.04
N ILE A 30 -5.71 -3.72 -36.62
CA ILE A 30 -4.44 -4.22 -37.18
C ILE A 30 -4.62 -4.57 -38.65
N VAL A 31 -5.63 -5.38 -38.98
CA VAL A 31 -5.91 -5.79 -40.38
C VAL A 31 -6.20 -4.58 -41.25
N ALA A 32 -7.03 -3.64 -40.76
CA ALA A 32 -7.36 -2.41 -41.47
C ALA A 32 -6.11 -1.53 -41.70
N SER A 33 -5.23 -1.41 -40.71
CA SER A 33 -4.00 -0.60 -40.82
C SER A 33 -3.00 -1.23 -41.81
N ILE A 34 -2.85 -2.56 -41.80
CA ILE A 34 -2.03 -3.27 -42.79
C ILE A 34 -2.58 -3.04 -44.19
N ALA A 35 -3.89 -3.24 -44.38
CA ALA A 35 -4.55 -3.06 -45.67
C ALA A 35 -4.43 -1.61 -46.18
N GLN A 36 -4.58 -0.63 -45.28
CA GLN A 36 -4.41 0.79 -45.58
C GLN A 36 -3.00 1.09 -46.10
N VAL A 37 -1.97 0.66 -45.37
CA VAL A 37 -0.56 0.90 -45.75
C VAL A 37 -0.21 0.19 -47.05
N LEU A 38 -0.69 -1.04 -47.24
CA LEU A 38 -0.47 -1.81 -48.46
C LEU A 38 -1.14 -1.16 -49.68
N TYR A 39 -2.38 -0.70 -49.54
CA TYR A 39 -3.08 0.05 -50.60
C TYR A 39 -2.35 1.36 -50.95
N PHE A 40 -1.90 2.10 -49.94
CA PHE A 40 -1.14 3.33 -50.13
C PHE A 40 0.19 3.07 -50.86
N TYR A 41 0.90 2.01 -50.46
CA TYR A 41 2.13 1.59 -51.11
C TYR A 41 1.93 1.23 -52.59
N MET A 42 0.88 0.44 -52.92
CA MET A 42 0.59 0.06 -54.31
C MET A 42 0.28 1.28 -55.19
N LYS A 43 -0.46 2.26 -54.66
CA LYS A 43 -0.92 3.42 -55.43
C LYS A 43 0.16 4.49 -55.61
N HIS A 44 1.03 4.69 -54.61
CA HIS A 44 1.97 5.81 -54.59
C HIS A 44 3.45 5.38 -54.64
N LYS A 45 3.75 4.08 -54.57
CA LYS A 45 5.10 3.48 -54.58
C LYS A 45 6.08 4.08 -53.56
N ARG A 46 5.58 4.82 -52.57
CA ARG A 46 6.32 5.44 -51.48
C ARG A 46 5.46 5.34 -50.23
N VAL A 47 6.04 4.86 -49.13
CA VAL A 47 5.37 4.84 -47.83
C VAL A 47 5.88 6.01 -47.02
N GLU A 48 4.96 6.80 -46.48
CA GLU A 48 5.34 7.87 -45.56
C GLU A 48 5.84 7.28 -44.25
N LYS A 49 6.96 7.80 -43.74
CA LYS A 49 7.58 7.31 -42.49
C LYS A 49 6.59 7.29 -41.33
N MET A 50 5.68 8.26 -41.28
CA MET A 50 4.63 8.37 -40.27
C MET A 50 3.70 7.14 -40.25
N HIS A 51 3.24 6.66 -41.42
CA HIS A 51 2.36 5.49 -41.49
C HIS A 51 3.07 4.19 -41.09
N VAL A 52 4.36 4.05 -41.41
CA VAL A 52 5.15 2.88 -40.99
C VAL A 52 5.34 2.87 -39.48
N ILE A 53 5.63 4.03 -38.87
CA ILE A 53 5.77 4.15 -37.42
C ILE A 53 4.45 3.83 -36.72
N THR A 54 3.33 4.37 -37.21
CA THR A 54 2.00 4.07 -36.65
C THR A 54 1.64 2.60 -36.80
N LEU A 55 1.88 1.99 -37.97
CA LEU A 55 1.63 0.57 -38.19
C LEU A 55 2.49 -0.30 -37.27
N ALA A 56 3.79 0.02 -37.12
CA ALA A 56 4.68 -0.69 -36.21
C ALA A 56 4.17 -0.61 -34.76
N LEU A 57 3.72 0.57 -34.32
CA LEU A 57 3.14 0.74 -32.99
C LEU A 57 1.86 -0.08 -32.80
N ILE A 58 0.96 -0.07 -33.78
CA ILE A 58 -0.28 -0.85 -33.76
C ILE A 58 0.01 -2.36 -33.76
N LEU A 59 1.00 -2.81 -34.54
CA LEU A 59 1.40 -4.22 -34.58
C LEU A 59 2.07 -4.67 -33.29
N VAL A 60 2.94 -3.85 -32.69
CA VAL A 60 3.62 -4.21 -31.44
C VAL A 60 2.63 -4.18 -30.28
N LEU A 61 1.91 -3.07 -30.07
CA LEU A 61 1.00 -2.92 -28.94
C LEU A 61 -0.28 -3.73 -29.11
N GLY A 62 -0.88 -3.69 -30.30
CA GLY A 62 -2.08 -4.47 -30.61
C GLY A 62 -1.79 -5.95 -30.77
N GLY A 63 -0.64 -6.32 -31.35
CA GLY A 63 -0.19 -7.70 -31.41
C GLY A 63 0.12 -8.27 -30.03
N LEU A 64 0.72 -7.49 -29.13
CA LEU A 64 0.86 -7.87 -27.72
C LEU A 64 -0.51 -8.08 -27.08
N THR A 65 -1.46 -7.17 -27.33
CA THR A 65 -2.84 -7.30 -26.82
C THR A 65 -3.56 -8.57 -27.32
N LEU A 66 -3.26 -9.03 -28.55
CA LEU A 66 -3.81 -10.26 -29.11
C LEU A 66 -3.03 -11.52 -28.72
N VAL A 67 -1.71 -11.47 -28.60
CA VAL A 67 -0.91 -12.63 -28.18
C VAL A 67 -1.15 -12.96 -26.71
N LEU A 68 -1.43 -11.93 -25.90
CA LEU A 68 -1.88 -12.09 -24.52
C LEU A 68 -3.39 -12.38 -24.40
N GLN A 69 -4.06 -12.90 -25.46
CA GLN A 69 -5.47 -13.35 -25.50
C GLN A 69 -5.80 -14.43 -24.45
N ASP A 70 -5.67 -14.08 -23.18
CA ASP A 70 -5.88 -14.95 -22.06
C ASP A 70 -6.73 -14.16 -21.06
N GLU A 71 -7.88 -14.72 -20.68
CA GLU A 71 -8.67 -14.23 -19.56
C GLU A 71 -7.80 -14.07 -18.31
N ASN A 72 -6.79 -14.94 -18.15
CA ASN A 72 -5.81 -14.79 -17.08
C ASN A 72 -5.08 -13.46 -17.20
N PHE A 73 -4.65 -12.99 -18.37
CA PHE A 73 -3.96 -11.70 -18.45
C PHE A 73 -4.85 -10.52 -18.00
N ILE A 74 -6.16 -10.56 -18.30
CA ILE A 74 -7.12 -9.58 -17.78
C ILE A 74 -7.24 -9.67 -16.26
N LYS A 75 -7.31 -10.90 -15.73
CA LYS A 75 -7.41 -11.19 -14.30
C LYS A 75 -6.16 -10.80 -13.52
N TRP A 76 -4.99 -10.80 -14.15
CA TRP A 76 -3.71 -10.40 -13.56
C TRP A 76 -3.51 -8.87 -13.52
N LYS A 77 -4.19 -8.09 -14.38
CA LYS A 77 -4.07 -6.62 -14.39
C LYS A 77 -4.29 -5.98 -13.00
N PRO A 78 -5.38 -6.29 -12.25
CA PRO A 78 -5.56 -5.74 -10.90
C PRO A 78 -4.47 -6.16 -9.92
N THR A 79 -3.98 -7.40 -10.01
CA THR A 79 -2.91 -7.90 -9.14
C THR A 79 -1.59 -7.17 -9.35
N ILE A 80 -1.17 -7.02 -10.61
CA ILE A 80 0.07 -6.31 -10.96
C ILE A 80 0.00 -4.86 -10.47
N VAL A 81 -1.16 -4.22 -10.66
CA VAL A 81 -1.38 -2.84 -10.20
C VAL A 81 -1.34 -2.77 -8.67
N ASN A 82 -2.04 -3.64 -7.95
CA ASN A 82 -2.04 -3.67 -6.49
C ASN A 82 -0.65 -3.91 -5.92
N TRP A 83 0.09 -4.89 -6.44
CA TRP A 83 1.45 -5.15 -5.97
C TRP A 83 2.42 -4.05 -6.39
N GLY A 84 2.20 -3.41 -7.54
CA GLY A 84 2.91 -2.19 -7.92
C GLY A 84 2.69 -1.06 -6.92
N PHE A 85 1.45 -0.85 -6.47
CA PHE A 85 1.15 0.09 -5.39
C PHE A 85 1.78 -0.34 -4.06
N ALA A 86 1.73 -1.61 -3.69
CA ALA A 86 2.40 -2.12 -2.49
C ALA A 86 3.91 -1.84 -2.52
N LEU A 87 4.57 -2.08 -3.65
CA LEU A 87 5.99 -1.78 -3.86
C LEU A 87 6.26 -0.27 -3.85
N ALA A 88 5.39 0.55 -4.44
CA ALA A 88 5.53 2.00 -4.41
C ALA A 88 5.43 2.54 -2.97
N PHE A 89 4.46 2.03 -2.19
CA PHE A 89 4.29 2.41 -0.79
C PHE A 89 5.45 1.92 0.07
N PHE A 90 5.91 0.68 -0.15
CA PHE A 90 7.08 0.13 0.53
C PHE A 90 8.36 0.91 0.18
N GLY A 91 8.57 1.20 -1.10
CA GLY A 91 9.68 2.01 -1.60
C GLY A 91 9.64 3.44 -1.07
N SER A 92 8.46 4.02 -0.85
CA SER A 92 8.32 5.35 -0.25
C SER A 92 8.84 5.45 1.18
N HIS A 93 9.00 4.31 1.86
CA HIS A 93 9.62 4.26 3.17
C HIS A 93 11.13 4.49 3.12
N TYR A 94 11.76 4.21 1.97
CA TYR A 94 13.20 4.34 1.74
C TYR A 94 13.55 5.49 0.78
N ILE A 95 12.59 5.90 -0.06
CA ILE A 95 12.74 6.95 -1.07
C ILE A 95 11.77 8.09 -0.72
N GLY A 96 12.26 9.03 0.09
CA GLY A 96 11.54 10.21 0.56
C GLY A 96 11.60 10.39 2.08
N GLN A 97 11.49 11.63 2.55
CA GLN A 97 11.47 11.90 4.00
C GLN A 97 10.12 11.58 4.68
N LYS A 98 9.06 11.34 3.88
CA LYS A 98 7.70 11.09 4.37
C LYS A 98 7.02 10.00 3.53
N PRO A 99 6.29 9.05 4.14
CA PRO A 99 5.53 8.03 3.42
C PRO A 99 4.45 8.66 2.49
N ILE A 100 4.07 7.95 1.42
CA ILE A 100 3.08 8.46 0.44
C ILE A 100 1.76 8.88 1.11
N ILE A 101 1.25 8.10 2.06
CA ILE A 101 0.00 8.42 2.76
C ILE A 101 0.11 9.71 3.55
N GLN A 102 1.25 9.93 4.22
CA GLN A 102 1.49 11.19 4.91
C GLN A 102 1.45 12.34 3.92
N ARG A 103 2.09 12.23 2.75
CA ARG A 103 2.06 13.30 1.74
C ARG A 103 0.66 13.58 1.18
N MET A 104 -0.20 12.57 1.12
CA MET A 104 -1.58 12.71 0.63
C MET A 104 -2.53 13.29 1.68
N MET A 105 -2.28 13.02 2.97
CA MET A 105 -3.19 13.37 4.07
C MET A 105 -2.62 14.41 5.06
N ASP A 106 -1.36 14.87 4.90
CA ASP A 106 -0.68 15.87 5.76
C ASP A 106 -1.51 17.16 5.90
N GLN A 107 -2.28 17.50 4.87
CA GLN A 107 -3.10 18.71 4.83
C GLN A 107 -4.45 18.56 5.55
N ALA A 108 -4.90 17.32 5.76
CA ALA A 108 -6.20 17.02 6.33
C ALA A 108 -6.13 16.66 7.82
N ILE A 109 -5.04 16.02 8.26
CA ILE A 109 -4.89 15.50 9.62
C ILE A 109 -3.41 15.58 10.03
N SER A 110 -3.13 16.08 11.23
CA SER A 110 -1.80 16.02 11.85
C SER A 110 -1.69 14.78 12.73
N LEU A 111 -0.74 13.89 12.43
CA LEU A 111 -0.45 12.70 13.23
C LEU A 111 1.07 12.57 13.46
N PRO A 112 1.50 11.95 14.56
CA PRO A 112 2.90 11.57 14.79
C PRO A 112 3.49 10.70 13.66
N GLU A 113 4.78 10.89 13.35
CA GLU A 113 5.48 10.18 12.26
C GLU A 113 5.43 8.65 12.38
N ALA A 114 5.43 8.12 13.60
CA ALA A 114 5.30 6.68 13.86
C ALA A 114 3.95 6.11 13.37
N ILE A 115 2.88 6.90 13.47
CA ILE A 115 1.54 6.48 13.05
C ILE A 115 1.43 6.48 11.52
N TRP A 116 2.00 7.48 10.84
CA TRP A 116 2.10 7.51 9.37
C TRP A 116 2.79 6.29 8.79
N THR A 117 3.85 5.83 9.47
CA THR A 117 4.56 4.60 9.13
C THR A 117 3.66 3.37 9.25
N ARG A 118 2.92 3.24 10.36
CA ARG A 118 1.97 2.15 10.57
C ARG A 118 0.84 2.16 9.55
N LEU A 119 0.27 3.33 9.25
CA LEU A 119 -0.74 3.48 8.18
C LEU A 119 -0.17 3.01 6.84
N SER A 120 1.07 3.36 6.53
CA SER A 120 1.73 2.92 5.30
C SER A 120 1.87 1.42 5.22
N VAL A 121 2.24 0.76 6.32
CA VAL A 121 2.27 -0.70 6.40
C VAL A 121 0.88 -1.31 6.23
N MET A 122 -0.17 -0.70 6.79
CA MET A 122 -1.56 -1.16 6.61
C MET A 122 -2.00 -1.11 5.14
N TRP A 123 -1.66 -0.05 4.42
CA TRP A 123 -1.94 0.05 2.98
C TRP A 123 -1.14 -0.96 2.15
N ILE A 124 0.15 -1.16 2.47
CA ILE A 124 0.97 -2.20 1.82
C ILE A 124 0.34 -3.58 2.02
N ALA A 125 -0.03 -3.91 3.26
CA ALA A 125 -0.69 -5.16 3.60
C ALA A 125 -2.03 -5.31 2.87
N PHE A 126 -2.84 -4.26 2.80
CA PHE A 126 -4.11 -4.24 2.07
C PHE A 126 -3.92 -4.50 0.58
N PHE A 127 -2.96 -3.84 -0.07
CA PHE A 127 -2.69 -4.04 -1.50
C PHE A 127 -2.16 -5.45 -1.80
N ILE A 128 -1.28 -5.98 -0.94
CA ILE A 128 -0.79 -7.36 -1.07
C ILE A 128 -1.95 -8.35 -0.93
N LEU A 129 -2.73 -8.22 0.14
CA LEU A 129 -3.88 -9.08 0.43
C LEU A 129 -4.91 -9.00 -0.70
N SER A 130 -5.26 -7.79 -1.15
CA SER A 130 -6.19 -7.57 -2.26
C SER A 130 -5.71 -8.22 -3.56
N GLY A 131 -4.41 -8.14 -3.86
CA GLY A 131 -3.80 -8.85 -4.99
C GLY A 131 -3.86 -10.38 -4.86
N ILE A 132 -3.62 -10.93 -3.66
CA ILE A 132 -3.71 -12.36 -3.37
C ILE A 132 -5.16 -12.86 -3.51
N VAL A 133 -6.13 -12.16 -2.91
CA VAL A 133 -7.55 -12.52 -3.00
C VAL A 133 -8.03 -12.41 -4.45
N ASN A 134 -7.60 -11.39 -5.20
CA ASN A 134 -7.90 -11.29 -6.64
C ASN A 134 -7.36 -12.49 -7.44
N LEU A 135 -6.11 -12.91 -7.20
CA LEU A 135 -5.54 -14.12 -7.81
C LEU A 135 -6.33 -15.38 -7.43
N TYR A 136 -6.67 -15.51 -6.14
CA TYR A 136 -7.44 -16.65 -5.66
C TYR A 136 -8.79 -16.74 -6.37
N VAL A 137 -9.54 -15.64 -6.47
CA VAL A 137 -10.83 -15.63 -7.16
C VAL A 137 -10.65 -15.86 -8.66
N ALA A 138 -9.64 -15.23 -9.26
CA ALA A 138 -9.33 -15.34 -10.69
C ALA A 138 -9.08 -16.79 -11.15
N PHE A 139 -8.38 -17.58 -10.34
CA PHE A 139 -7.96 -18.95 -10.69
C PHE A 139 -8.93 -20.04 -10.22
N ASN A 140 -9.79 -19.76 -9.24
CA ASN A 140 -10.72 -20.76 -8.69
C ASN A 140 -12.17 -20.61 -9.19
N TYR A 141 -12.53 -19.49 -9.82
CA TYR A 141 -13.90 -19.19 -10.27
C TYR A 141 -13.95 -18.76 -11.74
N ASP A 142 -15.16 -18.83 -12.31
CA ASP A 142 -15.48 -18.36 -13.66
C ASP A 142 -15.34 -16.83 -13.80
N THR A 143 -15.28 -16.37 -15.05
CA THR A 143 -15.05 -14.96 -15.39
C THR A 143 -16.17 -14.04 -14.90
N ASP A 144 -17.43 -14.48 -14.94
CA ASP A 144 -18.56 -13.69 -14.45
C ASP A 144 -18.50 -13.48 -12.93
N THR A 145 -18.17 -14.55 -12.19
CA THR A 145 -17.90 -14.48 -10.75
C THR A 145 -16.72 -13.57 -10.44
N TRP A 146 -15.64 -13.64 -11.23
CA TRP A 146 -14.48 -12.75 -11.07
C TRP A 146 -14.82 -11.28 -11.35
N VAL A 147 -15.62 -10.97 -12.38
CA VAL A 147 -16.06 -9.61 -12.66
C VAL A 147 -16.91 -9.06 -11.50
N ASN A 148 -17.85 -9.87 -10.99
CA ASN A 148 -18.66 -9.48 -9.83
C ASN A 148 -17.80 -9.28 -8.58
N PHE A 149 -16.83 -10.15 -8.32
CA PHE A 149 -15.86 -9.97 -7.22
C PHE A 149 -15.02 -8.70 -7.41
N LYS A 150 -14.57 -8.41 -8.63
CA LYS A 150 -13.81 -7.20 -8.92
C LYS A 150 -14.65 -5.94 -8.67
N LEU A 151 -15.92 -5.94 -9.05
CA LEU A 151 -16.80 -4.80 -8.88
C LEU A 151 -17.24 -4.64 -7.42
N PHE A 152 -17.82 -5.67 -6.82
CA PHE A 152 -18.45 -5.59 -5.50
C PHE A 152 -17.53 -6.08 -4.38
N GLY A 153 -16.76 -7.14 -4.61
CA GLY A 153 -15.85 -7.72 -3.62
C GLY A 153 -14.67 -6.80 -3.30
N LEU A 154 -13.94 -6.32 -4.30
CA LEU A 154 -12.84 -5.35 -4.10
C LEU A 154 -13.35 -4.04 -3.50
N MET A 155 -14.51 -3.54 -3.96
CA MET A 155 -15.13 -2.34 -3.40
C MET A 155 -15.51 -2.55 -1.93
N GLY A 156 -16.14 -3.69 -1.60
CA GLY A 156 -16.50 -4.05 -0.23
C GLY A 156 -15.27 -4.15 0.69
N MET A 157 -14.20 -4.81 0.23
CA MET A 157 -12.93 -4.86 0.98
C MET A 157 -12.33 -3.46 1.20
N THR A 158 -12.39 -2.60 0.18
CA THR A 158 -11.89 -1.22 0.30
C THR A 158 -12.70 -0.41 1.30
N LEU A 159 -14.03 -0.54 1.29
CA LEU A 159 -14.91 0.12 2.26
C LEU A 159 -14.62 -0.33 3.69
N VAL A 160 -14.51 -1.65 3.92
CA VAL A 160 -14.15 -2.21 5.22
C VAL A 160 -12.79 -1.69 5.68
N PHE A 161 -11.80 -1.68 4.78
CA PHE A 161 -10.47 -1.16 5.07
C PHE A 161 -10.50 0.33 5.45
N ILE A 162 -11.23 1.17 4.72
CA ILE A 162 -11.38 2.60 5.03
C ILE A 162 -12.06 2.80 6.39
N ILE A 163 -13.08 2.01 6.72
CA ILE A 163 -13.75 2.09 8.04
C ILE A 163 -12.75 1.74 9.15
N ILE A 164 -12.02 0.63 9.01
CA ILE A 164 -10.99 0.21 9.97
C ILE A 164 -9.92 1.30 10.11
N GLN A 165 -9.44 1.85 9.00
CA GLN A 165 -8.46 2.92 8.98
C GLN A 165 -9.00 4.19 9.67
N GLY A 166 -10.26 4.55 9.42
CA GLY A 166 -10.92 5.71 10.03
C GLY A 166 -11.01 5.59 11.55
N ILE A 167 -11.44 4.43 12.05
CA ILE A 167 -11.48 4.13 13.49
C ILE A 167 -10.06 4.13 14.10
N TYR A 168 -9.08 3.61 13.36
CA TYR A 168 -7.69 3.63 13.80
C TYR A 168 -7.17 5.06 13.93
N ILE A 169 -7.41 5.92 12.94
CA ILE A 169 -7.00 7.32 12.94
C ILE A 169 -7.70 8.11 14.05
N SER A 170 -9.02 7.93 14.24
CA SER A 170 -9.78 8.71 15.23
C SER A 170 -9.23 8.55 16.64
N ARG A 171 -8.77 7.34 16.99
CA ARG A 171 -8.16 7.05 18.29
C ARG A 171 -6.90 7.88 18.58
N TYR A 172 -6.12 8.22 17.55
CA TYR A 172 -4.88 8.99 17.72
C TYR A 172 -5.07 10.50 17.64
N ILE A 173 -6.18 10.97 17.06
CA ILE A 173 -6.55 12.40 17.09
C ILE A 173 -6.99 12.78 18.51
N GLU A 174 -7.77 11.92 19.18
CA GLU A 174 -8.20 12.16 20.57
C GLU A 174 -7.03 12.14 21.56
N GLU A 175 -6.02 11.30 21.32
CA GLU A 175 -4.85 11.15 22.20
C GLU A 175 -3.90 12.35 22.10
N SER A 176 -3.69 12.92 20.89
CA SER A 176 -2.87 14.13 20.72
C SER A 176 -3.48 15.35 21.40
N ASP A 177 -4.79 15.54 21.28
CA ASP A 177 -5.50 16.68 21.91
C ASP A 177 -5.47 16.55 23.44
N SER A 178 -5.54 15.31 23.95
CA SER A 178 -5.49 15.01 25.39
C SER A 178 -4.10 15.25 26.00
N GLU A 179 -3.04 14.83 25.31
CA GLU A 179 -1.66 15.10 25.73
C GLU A 179 -1.33 16.59 25.67
N GLU A 180 -1.73 17.28 24.59
CA GLU A 180 -1.50 18.73 24.46
C GLU A 180 -2.28 19.52 25.52
N ALA A 181 -3.52 19.14 25.83
CA ALA A 181 -4.28 19.73 26.93
C ALA A 181 -3.63 19.48 28.30
N ALA A 182 -3.11 18.27 28.56
CA ALA A 182 -2.41 17.96 29.81
C ALA A 182 -1.08 18.72 29.96
N LEU A 183 -0.35 18.94 28.86
CA LEU A 183 0.89 19.72 28.83
C LEU A 183 0.62 21.23 29.03
N LEU A 184 -0.51 21.73 28.52
CA LEU A 184 -0.92 23.13 28.68
C LEU A 184 -1.50 23.44 30.07
N ASP A 185 -2.11 22.45 30.74
CA ASP A 185 -2.65 22.58 32.11
C ASP A 185 -1.59 22.36 33.22
N GLY A 186 -0.32 22.17 32.84
CA GLY A 186 0.80 22.07 33.78
C GLY A 186 0.80 20.81 34.65
N GLN A 187 -0.09 19.86 34.39
CA GLN A 187 -0.15 18.59 35.10
C GLN A 187 0.67 17.56 34.31
N ALA A 188 1.97 17.46 34.62
CA ALA A 188 2.78 16.35 34.14
C ALA A 188 2.08 15.02 34.51
N PRO A 189 2.05 14.01 33.61
CA PRO A 189 1.57 12.70 34.01
C PRO A 189 2.46 12.21 35.14
N ASP A 190 1.86 11.93 36.29
CA ASP A 190 2.50 11.41 37.50
C ASP A 190 3.28 10.12 37.19
N THR A 191 4.48 10.27 36.65
CA THR A 191 5.42 9.18 36.34
C THR A 191 6.17 8.74 37.61
N GLU A 192 5.72 9.20 38.78
CA GLU A 192 6.40 8.99 40.07
C GLU A 192 5.83 7.81 40.89
N LYS A 193 4.71 7.20 40.47
CA LYS A 193 4.15 6.04 41.19
C LYS A 193 4.66 4.66 40.76
N GLU A 194 5.39 4.55 39.64
CA GLU A 194 5.93 3.25 39.19
C GLU A 194 7.43 3.04 39.47
N LEU A 195 8.22 4.10 39.68
CA LEU A 195 9.66 3.99 39.96
C LEU A 195 10.01 3.87 41.46
N THR A 196 9.09 4.20 42.36
CA THR A 196 9.34 4.13 43.82
C THR A 196 8.90 2.81 44.47
N SER A 197 8.06 1.99 43.82
CA SER A 197 7.59 0.70 44.40
C SER A 197 8.50 -0.50 44.10
N SER A 198 9.36 -0.42 43.08
CA SER A 198 10.24 -1.53 42.68
C SER A 198 11.62 -1.52 43.35
N HIS A 199 12.01 -0.43 44.04
CA HIS A 199 13.29 -0.35 44.77
C HIS A 199 13.19 -0.53 46.29
N SER A 200 12.00 -0.52 46.90
CA SER A 200 11.85 -0.70 48.36
C SER A 200 11.65 -2.16 48.81
N SER A 201 11.48 -3.12 47.88
CA SER A 201 11.13 -4.51 48.21
C SER A 201 12.29 -5.51 48.14
N LYS A 202 13.54 -5.05 47.99
CA LYS A 202 14.73 -5.92 47.96
C LYS A 202 15.70 -5.78 49.15
N GLU A 203 15.43 -4.94 50.14
CA GLU A 203 16.37 -4.68 51.25
C GLU A 203 15.85 -4.96 52.67
N ALA A 204 14.66 -5.54 52.82
CA ALA A 204 14.05 -5.79 54.14
C ALA A 204 13.70 -7.26 54.39
N ASN A 205 14.50 -8.21 53.90
CA ASN A 205 14.35 -9.62 54.25
C ASN A 205 15.70 -10.36 54.36
N SER A 206 16.59 -9.81 55.17
CA SER A 206 17.59 -10.58 55.88
C SER A 206 17.64 -10.08 57.32
N ASP A 207 17.47 -11.01 58.25
CA ASP A 207 17.85 -10.91 59.66
C ASP A 207 16.85 -10.25 60.63
N ASP A 208 15.75 -10.96 60.91
CA ASP A 208 15.24 -11.02 62.28
C ASP A 208 14.59 -12.38 62.56
N LYS A 209 15.43 -13.30 63.06
CA LYS A 209 15.06 -14.43 63.90
C LYS A 209 16.37 -15.05 64.35
N THR A 210 16.70 -14.93 65.64
CA THR A 210 17.00 -16.05 66.55
C THR A 210 17.61 -15.51 67.85
N ASP A 211 16.86 -15.77 68.91
CA ASP A 211 17.27 -16.00 70.29
C ASP A 211 17.91 -14.89 71.14
N ALA A 212 17.09 -14.52 72.12
CA ALA A 212 17.51 -14.10 73.44
C ALA A 212 18.40 -15.14 74.13
N ASN A 213 19.35 -14.62 74.91
CA ASN A 213 19.76 -15.04 76.25
C ASN A 213 21.22 -15.51 76.39
N ARG A 214 21.82 -15.00 77.49
CA ARG A 214 23.14 -15.27 78.08
C ARG A 214 24.32 -14.66 77.36
N ASP A 215 25.40 -14.27 78.01
CA ASP A 215 25.80 -13.87 79.37
C ASP A 215 27.31 -13.56 79.18
N GLU A 216 27.96 -13.00 80.19
CA GLU A 216 29.43 -12.95 80.31
C GLU A 216 30.22 -11.95 79.45
N SER A 217 30.46 -10.79 80.08
CA SER A 217 31.79 -10.37 80.56
C SER A 217 32.86 -9.80 79.60
N ALA A 218 33.51 -8.76 80.13
CA ALA A 218 34.86 -8.25 79.87
C ALA A 218 35.11 -7.24 78.71
N VAL A 219 35.08 -5.94 79.08
CA VAL A 219 36.22 -4.99 79.18
C VAL A 219 37.12 -4.73 77.93
N PRO A 220 37.56 -3.47 77.72
CA PRO A 220 37.67 -2.79 76.42
C PRO A 220 39.13 -2.65 75.95
N LEU A 221 39.38 -1.71 75.00
CA LEU A 221 40.63 -1.06 74.57
C LEU A 221 40.75 -1.14 73.02
N ASN A 222 41.19 -0.16 72.23
CA ASN A 222 41.85 1.11 72.50
C ASN A 222 42.00 1.89 71.17
N ASP A 223 41.96 3.21 71.31
CA ASP A 223 42.71 4.24 70.60
C ASP A 223 42.78 4.43 69.08
N SER A 224 42.63 5.74 68.81
CA SER A 224 43.49 6.57 67.96
C SER A 224 43.13 6.64 66.48
N LYS A 225 42.51 7.74 66.09
CA LYS A 225 43.11 9.05 65.69
C LYS A 225 43.40 9.03 64.19
N LYS A 226 42.68 9.90 63.47
CA LYS A 226 43.21 11.14 62.85
C LYS A 226 44.25 10.81 61.78
N PHE A 227 44.03 11.10 60.50
CA PHE A 227 43.52 12.33 59.91
C PHE A 227 42.86 12.02 58.56
#